data_AF-M3A5X1-F1
#
_entry.id   AF-M3A5X1-F1
#
_cell.length_a   1.000
_cell.length_b   1.000
_cell.length_c   1.000
_cell.angle_alpha   90.00
_cell.angle_beta   90.00
_cell.angle_gamma   90.00
#
_symmetry.space_group_name_H-M   'P 1'
#
loop_
_entity.id
_entity.type
_entity.pdbx_description
1 polymer ?
#
loop_
_entity_poly.entity_id
_entity_poly.type
_entity_poly.pdbx_seq_one_letter_code
_entity_poly.pdbx_strand_id
1 'polypeptide(L)'
;MKPATKCHLDTPLIPAPERMSSIIRSPGGKHRLARDLVNLAPFAISEYREPFAGSAAVAFRMVRAGRTRKIWINDLDPGIANMWTVVRDDPAGLMRVLRSLHGRFGAGSKELFDLSVQMVDSDDHTEAAAGFYTRNHLSMYGANGMSSYAPSHPRDDRGLRPIHINYIPQFSAWLQGAKITNLDYREVLDAPGAGVMCFVDPPYSEVGKAMYPFGEADLEELARHVRASGHSCLITVDDSPANRVAFSDMHPIVHAFTSNMGNIHKSAELVCANYTTPLYSVHARKIGVEIEQAAPVILPINDVVPVVASQSSNDDSPAGEPTKKEWKARTLFITKANQKKNCEWYTPPSLLSQIYAANDNQPFDIDPCSPCKGENAPVWARQHFTQDEDGLAQNWHGRVWLNPPYHSLRHWVEKAADAVWCRHMPDAPTEASAVRDLPLC
;
A
#
# COMPACT_ATOMS: atom_id res chain seq x y z
N MET A 1 -33.56 -14.45 -12.53
CA MET A 1 -32.27 -14.59 -11.82
C MET A 1 -32.41 -15.69 -10.79
N LYS A 2 -31.70 -16.81 -10.95
CA LYS A 2 -31.60 -17.81 -9.87
C LYS A 2 -30.63 -17.27 -8.80
N PRO A 3 -30.94 -17.41 -7.50
CA PRO A 3 -30.04 -16.97 -6.44
C PRO A 3 -28.73 -17.77 -6.52
N ALA A 4 -27.60 -17.10 -6.25
CA ALA A 4 -26.28 -17.73 -6.21
C ALA A 4 -26.29 -18.90 -5.23
N THR A 5 -26.00 -20.09 -5.74
CA THR A 5 -25.85 -21.30 -4.94
C THR A 5 -24.69 -21.07 -3.99
N LYS A 6 -24.94 -21.03 -2.67
CA LYS A 6 -23.88 -21.07 -1.66
C LYS A 6 -23.17 -22.42 -1.82
N CYS A 7 -22.05 -22.43 -2.54
CA CYS A 7 -21.17 -23.57 -2.59
C CYS A 7 -20.49 -23.68 -1.23
N HIS A 8 -21.05 -24.50 -0.34
CA HIS A 8 -20.39 -24.86 0.90
C HIS A 8 -19.10 -25.59 0.54
N LEU A 9 -17.97 -24.93 0.73
CA LEU A 9 -16.66 -25.58 0.66
C LEU A 9 -16.58 -26.53 1.86
N ASP A 10 -16.74 -27.84 1.63
CA ASP A 10 -16.55 -28.89 2.64
C ASP A 10 -15.08 -29.01 3.13
N THR A 11 -14.20 -28.09 2.70
CA THR A 11 -12.82 -28.00 3.14
C THR A 11 -12.67 -26.83 4.12
N PRO A 12 -12.11 -27.05 5.34
CA PRO A 12 -11.89 -25.98 6.29
C PRO A 12 -11.03 -24.87 5.67
N LEU A 13 -11.40 -23.61 5.92
CA LEU A 13 -10.66 -22.44 5.45
C LEU A 13 -9.26 -22.45 6.06
N ILE A 14 -8.24 -22.61 5.22
CA ILE A 14 -6.84 -22.54 5.65
C ILE A 14 -6.36 -21.10 5.41
N PRO A 15 -5.99 -20.35 6.45
CA PRO A 15 -5.51 -18.99 6.29
C PRO A 15 -4.23 -18.94 5.44
N ALA A 16 -4.22 -18.11 4.41
CA ALA A 16 -3.02 -17.86 3.64
C ALA A 16 -1.98 -17.08 4.49
N PRO A 17 -0.68 -17.43 4.41
CA PRO A 17 0.37 -16.77 5.18
C PRO A 17 0.36 -15.24 5.01
N GLU A 18 0.80 -14.50 6.02
CA GLU A 18 0.87 -13.02 5.96
C GLU A 18 1.74 -12.51 4.81
N ARG A 19 2.82 -13.23 4.50
CA ARG A 19 3.71 -12.93 3.37
C ARG A 19 3.09 -13.18 2.00
N MET A 20 2.04 -14.00 1.91
CA MET A 20 1.42 -14.37 0.63
C MET A 20 0.41 -13.30 0.21
N SER A 21 0.75 -12.50 -0.79
CA SER A 21 -0.14 -11.47 -1.35
C SER A 21 -0.92 -11.93 -2.58
N SER A 22 -0.58 -13.08 -3.19
CA SER A 22 -1.32 -13.66 -4.32
C SER A 22 -1.06 -15.16 -4.47
N ILE A 23 -1.98 -15.86 -5.14
CA ILE A 23 -1.81 -17.24 -5.63
C ILE A 23 -1.26 -17.30 -7.06
N ILE A 24 -1.31 -16.19 -7.80
CA ILE A 24 -0.65 -16.05 -9.10
C ILE A 24 0.77 -15.56 -8.86
N ARG A 25 1.75 -16.21 -9.50
CA ARG A 25 3.15 -15.78 -9.48
C ARG A 25 3.34 -14.72 -10.55
N SER A 26 3.97 -13.60 -10.22
CA SER A 26 4.34 -12.58 -11.20
C SER A 26 5.82 -12.23 -11.09
N PRO A 27 6.50 -12.01 -12.24
CA PRO A 27 7.83 -11.43 -12.24
C PRO A 27 7.80 -10.02 -11.65
N GLY A 28 8.90 -9.59 -11.02
CA GLY A 28 9.06 -8.20 -10.56
C GLY A 28 8.83 -7.92 -9.08
N GLY A 29 8.57 -8.93 -8.23
CA GLY A 29 8.74 -8.73 -6.77
C GLY A 29 7.73 -7.81 -6.08
N LYS A 30 6.70 -7.29 -6.77
CA LYS A 30 5.72 -6.33 -6.22
C LYS A 30 4.96 -6.83 -4.99
N HIS A 31 4.90 -8.13 -4.77
CA HIS A 31 4.43 -8.72 -3.50
C HIS A 31 5.22 -8.25 -2.27
N ARG A 32 6.51 -7.90 -2.43
CA ARG A 32 7.36 -7.30 -1.39
C ARG A 32 7.01 -5.84 -1.15
N LEU A 33 6.77 -5.09 -2.23
CA LEU A 33 6.47 -3.66 -2.18
C LEU A 33 5.01 -3.37 -1.81
N ALA A 34 4.09 -4.32 -2.04
CA ALA A 34 2.65 -4.16 -1.85
C ALA A 34 2.27 -3.69 -0.44
N ARG A 35 2.98 -4.14 0.60
CA ARG A 35 2.72 -3.67 1.98
C ARG A 35 2.96 -2.16 2.11
N ASP A 36 4.04 -1.67 1.50
CA ASP A 36 4.43 -0.28 1.61
C ASP A 36 3.59 0.61 0.67
N LEU A 37 3.16 0.10 -0.50
CA LEU A 37 2.21 0.78 -1.39
C LEU A 37 0.84 0.99 -0.74
N VAL A 38 0.34 0.00 0.02
CA VAL A 38 -0.93 0.15 0.76
C VAL A 38 -0.87 1.28 1.80
N ASN A 39 0.32 1.56 2.35
CA ASN A 39 0.50 2.67 3.29
C ASN A 39 0.54 4.04 2.60
N LEU A 40 0.83 4.09 1.29
CA LEU A 40 0.68 5.32 0.50
C LEU A 40 -0.76 5.61 0.10
N ALA A 41 -1.69 4.67 0.24
CA ALA A 41 -3.07 4.86 -0.17
C ALA A 41 -3.77 5.96 0.67
N PRO A 42 -4.69 6.77 0.09
CA PRO A 42 -5.43 7.80 0.81
C PRO A 42 -6.12 7.27 2.07
N PHE A 43 -6.29 8.11 3.09
CA PHE A 43 -6.83 7.67 4.38
C PHE A 43 -8.23 7.06 4.23
N ALA A 44 -9.14 7.78 3.58
CA ALA A 44 -10.49 7.34 3.25
C ALA A 44 -10.57 6.85 1.80
N ILE A 45 -11.00 5.60 1.61
CA ILE A 45 -11.19 4.98 0.29
C ILE A 45 -12.55 4.31 0.28
N SER A 46 -13.41 4.74 -0.64
CA SER A 46 -14.74 4.14 -0.83
C SER A 46 -14.70 2.95 -1.78
N GLU A 47 -13.81 2.99 -2.77
CA GLU A 47 -13.65 1.97 -3.80
C GLU A 47 -12.19 1.85 -4.22
N TYR A 48 -11.70 0.63 -4.41
CA TYR A 48 -10.38 0.38 -4.95
C TYR A 48 -10.47 -0.25 -6.34
N ARG A 49 -9.64 0.22 -7.27
CA ARG A 49 -9.56 -0.29 -8.65
C ARG A 49 -8.13 -0.67 -9.00
N GLU A 50 -7.98 -1.76 -9.73
CA GLU A 50 -6.69 -2.20 -10.28
C GLU A 50 -6.88 -2.49 -11.78
N PRO A 51 -6.63 -1.51 -12.68
CA PRO A 51 -6.85 -1.66 -14.12
C PRO A 51 -5.94 -2.70 -14.78
N PHE A 52 -4.77 -2.95 -14.19
CA PHE A 52 -3.72 -3.88 -14.62
C PHE A 52 -3.42 -4.87 -13.48
N ALA A 53 -4.39 -5.69 -13.13
CA ALA A 53 -4.33 -6.48 -11.92
C ALA A 53 -3.17 -7.47 -11.88
N GLY A 54 -2.94 -8.22 -12.95
CA GLY A 54 -2.03 -9.35 -12.97
C GLY A 54 -2.28 -10.29 -11.79
N SER A 55 -1.36 -10.29 -10.82
CA SER A 55 -1.49 -11.06 -9.57
C SER A 55 -2.45 -10.47 -8.53
N ALA A 56 -2.96 -9.27 -8.71
CA ALA A 56 -3.82 -8.54 -7.77
C ALA A 56 -3.22 -8.44 -6.34
N ALA A 57 -1.87 -8.46 -6.26
CA ALA A 57 -1.17 -8.51 -4.98
C ALA A 57 -1.48 -7.29 -4.09
N VAL A 58 -1.70 -6.13 -4.71
CA VAL A 58 -2.07 -4.91 -4.00
C VAL A 58 -3.55 -4.94 -3.61
N ALA A 59 -4.47 -5.37 -4.48
CA ALA A 59 -5.87 -5.58 -4.09
C ALA A 59 -6.01 -6.46 -2.84
N PHE A 60 -5.36 -7.63 -2.80
CA PHE A 60 -5.47 -8.51 -1.63
C PHE A 60 -4.87 -7.88 -0.37
N ARG A 61 -3.81 -7.08 -0.48
CA ARG A 61 -3.27 -6.33 0.65
C ARG A 61 -4.24 -5.26 1.13
N MET A 62 -4.94 -4.56 0.23
CA MET A 62 -6.00 -3.59 0.57
C MET A 62 -7.14 -4.25 1.36
N VAL A 63 -7.62 -5.43 0.93
CA VAL A 63 -8.65 -6.19 1.66
C VAL A 63 -8.16 -6.59 3.04
N ARG A 64 -6.96 -7.19 3.11
CA ARG A 64 -6.41 -7.75 4.35
C ARG A 64 -6.09 -6.68 5.39
N ALA A 65 -5.66 -5.50 4.94
CA ALA A 65 -5.44 -4.34 5.81
C ALA A 65 -6.76 -3.63 6.18
N GLY A 66 -7.92 -4.13 5.73
CA GLY A 66 -9.23 -3.55 6.02
C GLY A 66 -9.45 -2.18 5.41
N ARG A 67 -8.69 -1.80 4.37
CA ARG A 67 -8.75 -0.47 3.75
C ARG A 67 -10.01 -0.28 2.91
N THR A 68 -10.46 -1.33 2.24
CA THR A 68 -11.77 -1.36 1.58
C THR A 68 -12.23 -2.80 1.33
N ARG A 69 -13.53 -2.97 1.12
CA ARG A 69 -14.15 -4.22 0.63
C ARG A 69 -14.74 -4.09 -0.77
N LYS A 70 -14.90 -2.85 -1.27
CA LYS A 70 -15.44 -2.59 -2.61
C LYS A 70 -14.27 -2.51 -3.59
N ILE A 71 -14.07 -3.60 -4.32
CA ILE A 71 -12.92 -3.77 -5.20
C ILE A 71 -13.37 -4.03 -6.63
N TRP A 72 -12.67 -3.42 -7.57
CA TRP A 72 -12.74 -3.70 -8.99
C TRP A 72 -11.36 -4.10 -9.51
N ILE A 73 -11.21 -5.38 -9.86
CA ILE A 73 -10.02 -5.94 -10.49
C ILE A 73 -10.26 -6.04 -12.00
N ASN A 74 -9.32 -5.57 -12.81
CA ASN A 74 -9.39 -5.68 -14.27
C ASN A 74 -8.04 -6.13 -14.82
N ASP A 75 -8.07 -6.89 -15.90
CA ASP A 75 -6.88 -7.14 -16.70
C ASP A 75 -7.25 -7.31 -18.17
N LEU A 76 -6.38 -6.89 -19.08
CA LEU A 76 -6.59 -7.06 -20.52
C LEU A 76 -6.36 -8.53 -20.95
N ASP A 77 -5.58 -9.29 -20.18
CA ASP A 77 -5.40 -10.72 -20.40
C ASP A 77 -6.68 -11.48 -19.97
N PRO A 78 -7.39 -12.12 -20.92
CA PRO A 78 -8.62 -12.86 -20.62
C PRO A 78 -8.37 -14.05 -19.69
N GLY A 79 -7.17 -14.64 -19.70
CA GLY A 79 -6.78 -15.71 -18.79
C GLY A 79 -6.67 -15.25 -17.35
N ILE A 80 -6.12 -14.05 -17.10
CA ILE A 80 -6.07 -13.45 -15.75
C ILE A 80 -7.48 -13.11 -15.26
N ALA A 81 -8.29 -12.46 -16.10
CA ALA A 81 -9.67 -12.13 -15.75
C ALA A 81 -10.51 -13.38 -15.47
N ASN A 82 -10.37 -14.42 -16.29
CA ASN A 82 -11.03 -15.72 -16.10
C ASN A 82 -10.56 -16.39 -14.80
N MET A 83 -9.25 -16.42 -14.55
CA MET A 83 -8.68 -17.01 -13.32
C MET A 83 -9.28 -16.37 -12.06
N TRP A 84 -9.29 -15.05 -11.95
CA TRP A 84 -9.86 -14.37 -10.79
C TRP A 84 -11.38 -14.57 -10.69
N THR A 85 -12.09 -14.61 -11.82
CA THR A 85 -13.53 -14.90 -11.86
C THR A 85 -13.84 -16.29 -11.32
N VAL A 86 -13.11 -17.33 -11.76
CA VAL A 86 -13.27 -18.71 -11.27
C VAL A 86 -12.91 -18.82 -9.80
N VAL A 87 -11.85 -18.15 -9.32
CA VAL A 87 -11.52 -18.13 -7.89
C VAL A 87 -12.67 -17.55 -7.06
N ARG A 88 -13.32 -16.48 -7.55
CA ARG A 88 -14.48 -15.88 -6.88
C ARG A 88 -15.70 -16.80 -6.91
N ASP A 89 -16.03 -17.37 -8.07
CA ASP A 89 -17.34 -17.98 -8.33
C ASP A 89 -17.37 -19.50 -8.20
N ASP A 90 -16.30 -20.21 -8.54
CA ASP A 90 -16.19 -21.68 -8.41
C ASP A 90 -14.81 -22.13 -7.86
N PRO A 91 -14.45 -21.73 -6.63
CA PRO A 91 -13.21 -22.18 -6.00
C PRO A 91 -13.16 -23.71 -5.82
N ALA A 92 -14.32 -24.36 -5.59
CA ALA A 92 -14.39 -25.79 -5.37
C ALA A 92 -14.13 -26.60 -6.65
N GLY A 93 -14.70 -26.17 -7.77
CA GLY A 93 -14.42 -26.74 -9.09
C GLY A 93 -12.96 -26.60 -9.48
N LEU A 94 -12.39 -25.41 -9.32
CA LEU A 94 -10.96 -25.17 -9.57
C LEU A 94 -10.08 -26.11 -8.74
N MET A 95 -10.32 -26.20 -7.43
CA MET A 95 -9.57 -27.11 -6.56
C MET A 95 -9.70 -28.57 -6.98
N ARG A 96 -10.88 -29.01 -7.42
CA ARG A 96 -11.11 -30.38 -7.90
C ARG A 96 -10.27 -30.69 -9.13
N VAL A 97 -10.23 -29.79 -10.11
CA VAL A 97 -9.41 -29.96 -11.32
C VAL A 97 -7.92 -29.98 -10.96
N LEU A 98 -7.44 -29.01 -10.18
CA LEU A 98 -6.03 -28.93 -9.78
C LEU A 98 -5.57 -30.14 -8.95
N ARG A 99 -6.40 -30.67 -8.04
CA ARG A 99 -6.10 -31.90 -7.28
C ARG A 99 -6.06 -33.13 -8.19
N SER A 100 -6.94 -33.21 -9.17
CA SER A 100 -6.94 -34.29 -10.17
C SER A 100 -5.65 -34.27 -11.01
N LEU A 101 -5.25 -33.08 -11.50
CA LEU A 101 -4.00 -32.89 -12.22
C LEU A 101 -2.78 -33.28 -11.37
N HIS A 102 -2.71 -32.79 -10.13
CA HIS A 102 -1.63 -33.14 -9.20
C HIS A 102 -1.59 -34.65 -8.91
N GLY A 103 -2.74 -35.31 -8.74
CA GLY A 103 -2.82 -36.74 -8.49
C GLY A 103 -2.34 -37.59 -9.67
N ARG A 104 -2.61 -37.16 -10.90
CA ARG A 104 -2.23 -37.87 -12.13
C ARG A 104 -0.78 -37.65 -12.53
N PHE A 105 -0.30 -36.42 -12.41
CA PHE A 105 0.96 -36.01 -13.01
C PHE A 105 2.03 -35.59 -12.00
N GLY A 106 1.69 -35.54 -10.71
CA GLY A 106 2.55 -35.01 -9.64
C GLY A 106 2.60 -33.47 -9.64
N ALA A 107 3.57 -32.93 -8.89
CA ALA A 107 3.66 -31.48 -8.62
C ALA A 107 4.29 -30.66 -9.75
N GLY A 108 4.88 -31.28 -10.78
CA GLY A 108 5.45 -30.53 -11.90
C GLY A 108 6.25 -31.38 -12.85
N SER A 109 5.57 -32.33 -13.48
CA SER A 109 6.09 -33.05 -14.65
C SER A 109 6.03 -32.18 -15.90
N LYS A 110 6.80 -32.55 -16.93
CA LYS A 110 6.79 -31.84 -18.21
C LYS A 110 5.47 -32.06 -18.95
N GLU A 111 4.92 -33.26 -18.82
CA GLU A 111 3.64 -33.67 -19.37
C GLU A 111 2.48 -32.81 -18.82
N LEU A 112 2.49 -32.51 -17.51
CA LEU A 112 1.52 -31.59 -16.91
C LEU A 112 1.64 -30.18 -17.49
N PHE A 113 2.86 -29.71 -17.70
CA PHE A 113 3.09 -28.40 -18.32
C PHE A 113 2.52 -28.34 -19.74
N ASP A 114 2.80 -29.35 -20.57
CA ASP A 114 2.31 -29.40 -21.96
C ASP A 114 0.79 -29.48 -22.03
N LEU A 115 0.17 -30.27 -21.14
CA LEU A 115 -1.28 -30.29 -20.99
C LEU A 115 -1.82 -28.91 -20.58
N SER A 116 -1.18 -28.24 -19.61
CA SER A 116 -1.62 -26.93 -19.13
C SER A 116 -1.60 -25.84 -20.21
N VAL A 117 -0.70 -25.95 -21.20
CA VAL A 117 -0.68 -25.05 -22.36
C VAL A 117 -1.93 -25.20 -23.21
N GLN A 118 -2.41 -26.43 -23.41
CA GLN A 118 -3.63 -26.71 -24.18
C GLN A 118 -4.89 -26.36 -23.39
N MET A 119 -4.89 -26.58 -22.07
CA MET A 119 -6.04 -26.33 -21.21
C MET A 119 -6.45 -24.85 -21.18
N VAL A 120 -5.51 -23.92 -21.37
CA VAL A 120 -5.80 -22.46 -21.39
C VAL A 120 -6.83 -22.09 -22.45
N ASP A 121 -6.91 -22.85 -23.55
CA ASP A 121 -7.85 -22.63 -24.64
C ASP A 121 -9.16 -23.44 -24.50
N SER A 122 -9.43 -24.03 -23.33
CA SER A 122 -10.67 -24.78 -23.07
C SER A 122 -11.89 -23.85 -23.04
N ASP A 123 -13.01 -24.31 -23.61
CA ASP A 123 -14.32 -23.65 -23.51
C ASP A 123 -14.90 -23.70 -22.07
N ASP A 124 -14.43 -24.63 -21.23
CA ASP A 124 -14.76 -24.64 -19.81
C ASP A 124 -13.86 -23.66 -19.05
N HIS A 125 -14.45 -22.56 -18.59
CA HIS A 125 -13.76 -21.52 -17.81
C HIS A 125 -12.94 -22.05 -16.63
N THR A 126 -13.42 -23.10 -15.93
CA THR A 126 -12.73 -23.69 -14.78
C THR A 126 -11.53 -24.52 -15.22
N GLU A 127 -11.65 -25.25 -16.34
CA GLU A 127 -10.51 -25.96 -16.93
C GLU A 127 -9.46 -24.99 -17.46
N ALA A 128 -9.88 -23.91 -18.14
CA ALA A 128 -9.00 -22.85 -18.61
C ALA A 128 -8.26 -22.16 -17.46
N ALA A 129 -8.95 -21.85 -16.36
CA ALA A 129 -8.33 -21.31 -15.15
C ALA A 129 -7.34 -22.29 -14.50
N ALA A 130 -7.67 -23.60 -14.46
CA ALA A 130 -6.77 -24.62 -13.96
C ALA A 130 -5.52 -24.78 -14.85
N GLY A 131 -5.68 -24.70 -16.17
CA GLY A 131 -4.59 -24.65 -17.15
C GLY A 131 -3.68 -23.44 -16.90
N PHE A 132 -4.27 -22.25 -16.82
CA PHE A 132 -3.56 -21.01 -16.50
C PHE A 132 -2.75 -21.10 -15.21
N TYR A 133 -3.40 -21.53 -14.10
CA TYR A 133 -2.75 -21.68 -12.81
C TYR A 133 -1.60 -22.68 -12.86
N THR A 134 -1.81 -23.83 -13.48
CA THR A 134 -0.78 -24.88 -13.60
C THR A 134 0.41 -24.38 -14.40
N ARG A 135 0.16 -23.73 -15.55
CA ARG A 135 1.18 -23.12 -16.40
C ARG A 135 1.99 -22.07 -15.64
N ASN A 136 1.31 -21.15 -14.94
CA ASN A 136 1.95 -20.12 -14.11
C ASN A 136 2.91 -20.71 -13.06
N HIS A 137 2.53 -21.82 -12.41
CA HIS A 137 3.35 -22.45 -11.36
C HIS A 137 4.49 -23.32 -11.88
N LEU A 138 4.47 -23.68 -13.17
CA LEU A 138 5.45 -24.52 -13.86
C LEU A 138 6.33 -23.78 -14.90
N SER A 139 5.99 -22.54 -15.24
CA SER A 139 6.82 -21.65 -16.07
C SER A 139 7.96 -21.01 -15.27
N MET A 140 9.05 -20.60 -15.95
CA MET A 140 10.07 -19.75 -15.33
C MET A 140 9.47 -18.40 -14.91
N TYR A 141 9.81 -17.97 -13.69
CA TYR A 141 9.39 -16.70 -13.07
C TYR A 141 7.88 -16.45 -12.95
N GLY A 142 7.03 -17.44 -13.24
CA GLY A 142 5.58 -17.21 -13.28
C GLY A 142 5.16 -16.25 -14.40
N ALA A 143 5.97 -16.10 -15.45
CA ALA A 143 5.50 -15.44 -16.66
C ALA A 143 4.34 -16.28 -17.20
N ASN A 144 3.15 -15.69 -17.36
CA ASN A 144 1.88 -16.33 -17.77
C ASN A 144 1.95 -16.90 -19.20
N GLY A 145 2.90 -17.80 -19.44
CA GLY A 145 3.05 -18.51 -20.67
C GLY A 145 4.18 -18.10 -21.60
N MET A 146 4.88 -17.00 -21.35
CA MET A 146 5.97 -16.56 -22.27
C MET A 146 7.36 -17.05 -21.85
N SER A 147 7.45 -17.98 -20.91
CA SER A 147 8.71 -18.62 -20.57
C SER A 147 8.60 -20.14 -20.61
N SER A 148 9.73 -20.77 -20.94
CA SER A 148 9.86 -22.22 -21.01
C SER A 148 9.52 -22.91 -19.69
N TYR A 149 9.16 -24.19 -19.80
CA TYR A 149 9.01 -25.09 -18.67
C TYR A 149 10.21 -24.97 -17.72
N ALA A 150 9.92 -24.71 -16.44
CA ALA A 150 10.90 -24.75 -15.38
C ALA A 150 10.72 -26.07 -14.63
N PRO A 151 11.68 -27.01 -14.66
CA PRO A 151 11.57 -28.23 -13.87
C PRO A 151 11.34 -27.85 -12.40
N SER A 152 10.21 -28.29 -11.86
CA SER A 152 9.84 -27.98 -10.49
C SER A 152 10.79 -28.74 -9.57
N HIS A 153 11.75 -28.07 -8.95
CA HIS A 153 12.38 -28.62 -7.76
C HIS A 153 11.42 -28.40 -6.58
N PRO A 154 11.01 -29.46 -5.85
CA PRO A 154 10.12 -29.36 -4.68
C PRO A 154 10.64 -28.47 -3.54
N ARG A 155 11.86 -27.91 -3.68
CA ARG A 155 12.59 -27.18 -2.65
C ARG A 155 12.31 -25.67 -2.61
N ASP A 156 11.76 -25.05 -3.68
CA ASP A 156 11.72 -23.57 -3.83
C ASP A 156 10.34 -22.96 -4.16
N ASP A 157 9.28 -23.29 -3.40
CA ASP A 157 7.93 -22.71 -3.62
C ASP A 157 7.38 -22.82 -5.07
N ARG A 158 7.89 -23.76 -5.87
CA ARG A 158 7.49 -24.01 -7.27
C ARG A 158 6.55 -25.21 -7.39
N GLY A 159 5.85 -25.29 -8.53
CA GLY A 159 4.99 -26.41 -8.87
C GLY A 159 3.60 -26.36 -8.23
N LEU A 160 2.77 -27.33 -8.63
CA LEU A 160 1.38 -27.47 -8.24
C LEU A 160 1.24 -28.05 -6.83
N ARG A 161 1.67 -27.31 -5.81
CA ARG A 161 1.69 -27.82 -4.42
C ARG A 161 0.29 -27.89 -3.81
N PRO A 162 -0.08 -28.98 -3.12
CA PRO A 162 -1.38 -29.11 -2.45
C PRO A 162 -1.67 -27.97 -1.45
N ILE A 163 -0.65 -27.48 -0.73
CA ILE A 163 -0.83 -26.37 0.20
C ILE A 163 -1.27 -25.07 -0.48
N HIS A 164 -0.79 -24.79 -1.70
CA HIS A 164 -1.21 -23.59 -2.44
C HIS A 164 -2.65 -23.72 -2.95
N ILE A 165 -3.03 -24.91 -3.42
CA ILE A 165 -4.42 -25.20 -3.82
C ILE A 165 -5.37 -24.99 -2.64
N ASN A 166 -4.93 -25.35 -1.43
CA ASN A 166 -5.72 -25.18 -0.22
C ASN A 166 -5.90 -23.72 0.23
N TYR A 167 -5.17 -22.75 -0.33
CA TYR A 167 -5.39 -21.33 -0.07
C TYR A 167 -6.47 -20.71 -0.96
N ILE A 168 -6.87 -21.35 -2.07
CA ILE A 168 -7.89 -20.83 -3.00
C ILE A 168 -9.19 -20.40 -2.28
N PRO A 169 -9.74 -21.17 -1.32
CA PRO A 169 -10.90 -20.75 -0.53
C PRO A 169 -10.74 -19.39 0.17
N GLN A 170 -9.54 -19.09 0.69
CA GLN A 170 -9.25 -17.83 1.37
C GLN A 170 -9.24 -16.65 0.41
N PHE A 171 -8.68 -16.83 -0.79
CA PHE A 171 -8.69 -15.82 -1.84
C PHE A 171 -10.11 -15.61 -2.38
N SER A 172 -10.88 -16.69 -2.54
CA SER A 172 -12.30 -16.61 -2.89
C SER A 172 -13.09 -15.78 -1.88
N ALA A 173 -12.86 -16.00 -0.57
CA ALA A 173 -13.51 -15.25 0.49
C ALA A 173 -13.20 -13.74 0.42
N TRP A 174 -11.98 -13.37 0.05
CA TRP A 174 -11.58 -11.96 -0.14
C TRP A 174 -12.15 -11.33 -1.42
N LEU A 175 -12.47 -12.12 -2.43
CA LEU A 175 -13.05 -11.66 -3.70
C LEU A 175 -14.58 -11.60 -3.70
N GLN A 176 -15.25 -12.08 -2.65
CA GLN A 176 -16.72 -12.02 -2.61
C GLN A 176 -17.21 -10.58 -2.69
N GLY A 177 -18.00 -10.28 -3.73
CA GLY A 177 -18.49 -8.93 -4.04
C GLY A 177 -17.54 -8.07 -4.88
N ALA A 178 -16.35 -8.56 -5.24
CA ALA A 178 -15.46 -7.85 -6.15
C ALA A 178 -16.00 -7.86 -7.58
N LYS A 179 -15.89 -6.71 -8.27
CA LYS A 179 -16.11 -6.60 -9.71
C LYS A 179 -14.84 -7.07 -10.42
N ILE A 180 -14.98 -8.02 -11.33
CA ILE A 180 -13.86 -8.59 -12.10
C ILE A 180 -14.20 -8.43 -13.57
N THR A 181 -13.31 -7.83 -14.35
CA THR A 181 -13.57 -7.52 -15.76
C THR A 181 -12.36 -7.80 -16.66
N ASN A 182 -12.63 -7.97 -17.96
CA ASN A 182 -11.64 -8.02 -19.02
C ASN A 182 -11.92 -6.86 -19.99
N LEU A 183 -11.56 -5.64 -19.57
CA LEU A 183 -11.80 -4.40 -20.29
C LEU A 183 -10.49 -3.69 -20.57
N ASP A 184 -10.55 -2.72 -21.48
CA ASP A 184 -9.46 -1.78 -21.63
C ASP A 184 -9.29 -0.96 -20.34
N TYR A 185 -8.04 -0.68 -19.95
CA TYR A 185 -7.74 0.04 -18.71
C TYR A 185 -8.42 1.43 -18.66
N ARG A 186 -8.63 2.06 -19.83
CA ARG A 186 -9.31 3.35 -19.97
C ARG A 186 -10.73 3.28 -19.45
N GLU A 187 -11.46 2.20 -19.73
CA GLU A 187 -12.83 2.00 -19.25
C GLU A 187 -12.90 1.91 -17.72
N VAL A 188 -11.84 1.42 -17.08
CA VAL A 188 -11.76 1.27 -15.62
C VAL A 188 -11.37 2.59 -14.95
N LEU A 189 -10.40 3.32 -15.54
CA LEU A 189 -9.95 4.62 -15.05
C LEU A 189 -11.04 5.68 -15.24
N ASP A 190 -11.69 5.72 -16.40
CA ASP A 190 -12.65 6.76 -16.75
C ASP A 190 -14.04 6.50 -16.17
N ALA A 191 -14.30 5.29 -15.65
CA ALA A 191 -15.57 4.99 -15.01
C ALA A 191 -15.80 5.94 -13.81
N PRO A 192 -17.02 6.47 -13.63
CA PRO A 192 -17.32 7.39 -12.55
C PRO A 192 -17.22 6.71 -11.18
N GLY A 193 -16.93 7.50 -10.15
CA GLY A 193 -16.91 7.08 -8.76
C GLY A 193 -16.46 8.21 -7.83
N ALA A 194 -16.80 8.11 -6.54
CA ALA A 194 -16.38 9.07 -5.52
C ALA A 194 -15.50 8.35 -4.49
N GLY A 195 -14.39 8.98 -4.08
CA GLY A 195 -13.42 8.38 -3.15
C GLY A 195 -12.78 7.10 -3.71
N VAL A 196 -12.49 7.09 -5.01
CA VAL A 196 -11.87 5.95 -5.70
C VAL A 196 -10.35 6.05 -5.60
N MET A 197 -9.74 4.92 -5.24
CA MET A 197 -8.29 4.72 -5.30
C MET A 197 -7.96 3.73 -6.41
N CYS A 198 -7.12 4.13 -7.36
CA CYS A 198 -6.61 3.28 -8.43
C CYS A 198 -5.14 2.92 -8.17
N PHE A 199 -4.80 1.64 -8.23
CA PHE A 199 -3.42 1.20 -8.38
C PHE A 199 -3.16 0.83 -9.84
N VAL A 200 -2.22 1.51 -10.48
CA VAL A 200 -2.02 1.46 -11.93
C VAL A 200 -0.62 0.94 -12.20
N ASP A 201 -0.54 -0.29 -12.69
CA ASP A 201 0.72 -0.99 -12.88
C ASP A 201 0.87 -1.52 -14.32
N PRO A 202 1.06 -0.62 -15.30
CA PRO A 202 1.09 -0.99 -16.71
C PRO A 202 2.33 -1.83 -17.06
N PRO A 203 2.32 -2.52 -18.22
CA PRO A 203 3.53 -3.14 -18.77
C PRO A 203 4.62 -2.08 -19.00
N TYR A 204 5.84 -2.32 -18.49
CA TYR A 204 6.98 -1.41 -18.62
C TYR A 204 7.55 -1.38 -20.04
N SER A 205 8.06 -0.23 -20.47
CA SER A 205 8.46 0.04 -21.87
C SER A 205 9.61 -0.84 -22.37
N GLU A 206 10.62 -1.12 -21.54
CA GLU A 206 11.79 -1.92 -21.93
C GLU A 206 11.55 -3.44 -21.91
N VAL A 207 10.51 -3.91 -21.21
CA VAL A 207 10.24 -5.34 -21.01
C VAL A 207 8.88 -5.79 -21.55
N GLY A 208 8.11 -4.84 -22.11
CA GLY A 208 6.70 -4.99 -22.45
C GLY A 208 6.41 -6.08 -23.48
N LYS A 209 7.16 -6.14 -24.59
CA LYS A 209 6.85 -7.08 -25.70
C LYS A 209 7.06 -8.55 -25.36
N ALA A 210 7.99 -8.87 -24.46
CA ALA A 210 8.26 -10.25 -24.05
C ALA A 210 7.43 -10.66 -22.82
N MET A 211 7.02 -9.70 -21.97
CA MET A 211 6.32 -9.96 -20.71
C MET A 211 4.79 -9.73 -20.72
N TYR A 212 4.24 -9.06 -21.73
CA TYR A 212 2.80 -8.81 -21.83
C TYR A 212 2.36 -8.92 -23.30
N PRO A 213 1.82 -10.08 -23.71
CA PRO A 213 1.44 -10.30 -25.11
C PRO A 213 0.19 -9.50 -25.52
N PHE A 214 -0.56 -8.98 -24.53
CA PHE A 214 -1.77 -8.20 -24.75
C PHE A 214 -1.54 -6.73 -24.38
N GLY A 215 -1.37 -5.89 -25.40
CA GLY A 215 -1.35 -4.42 -25.28
C GLY A 215 0.03 -3.80 -25.03
N GLU A 216 0.35 -2.76 -25.79
CA GLU A 216 1.31 -1.73 -25.39
C GLU A 216 0.52 -0.62 -24.70
N ALA A 217 0.88 -0.28 -23.47
CA ALA A 217 0.34 0.92 -22.83
C ALA A 217 1.20 2.11 -23.28
N ASP A 218 0.61 3.01 -24.05
CA ASP A 218 1.20 4.34 -24.24
C ASP A 218 1.17 5.05 -22.87
N LEU A 219 2.34 5.22 -22.26
CA LEU A 219 2.46 5.78 -20.92
C LEU A 219 2.09 7.27 -20.88
N GLU A 220 2.21 7.99 -22.00
CA GLU A 220 1.74 9.37 -22.10
C GLU A 220 0.21 9.43 -22.15
N GLU A 221 -0.42 8.52 -22.90
CA GLU A 221 -1.89 8.34 -22.90
C GLU A 221 -2.39 7.96 -21.50
N LEU A 222 -1.75 6.98 -20.86
CA LEU A 222 -2.09 6.56 -19.50
C LEU A 222 -2.01 7.73 -18.53
N ALA A 223 -0.94 8.53 -18.58
CA ALA A 223 -0.78 9.69 -17.73
C ALA A 223 -1.86 10.76 -17.99
N ARG A 224 -2.37 10.89 -19.22
CA ARG A 224 -3.53 11.75 -19.54
C ARG A 224 -4.81 11.22 -18.90
N HIS A 225 -5.10 9.92 -19.02
CA HIS A 225 -6.28 9.31 -18.38
C HIS A 225 -6.24 9.41 -16.85
N VAL A 226 -5.07 9.16 -16.24
CA VAL A 226 -4.87 9.32 -14.80
C VAL A 226 -5.23 10.74 -14.35
N ARG A 227 -4.74 11.77 -15.06
CA ARG A 227 -5.05 13.18 -14.76
C ARG A 227 -6.52 13.52 -14.97
N ALA A 228 -7.13 13.00 -16.03
CA ALA A 228 -8.52 13.29 -16.37
C ALA A 228 -9.54 12.55 -15.48
N SER A 229 -9.15 11.42 -14.89
CA SER A 229 -10.06 10.54 -14.13
C SER A 229 -10.67 11.18 -12.88
N GLY A 230 -9.97 12.14 -12.25
CA GLY A 230 -10.34 12.72 -10.96
C GLY A 230 -10.19 11.77 -9.76
N HIS A 231 -9.66 10.57 -9.97
CA HIS A 231 -9.42 9.57 -8.91
C HIS A 231 -8.03 9.76 -8.28
N SER A 232 -7.86 9.23 -7.06
CA SER A 232 -6.53 9.07 -6.47
C SER A 232 -5.84 7.88 -7.13
N CYS A 233 -4.74 8.12 -7.83
CA CYS A 233 -4.00 7.10 -8.59
C CYS A 233 -2.58 6.97 -8.05
N LEU A 234 -2.18 5.74 -7.75
CA LEU A 234 -0.80 5.34 -7.45
C LEU A 234 -0.29 4.46 -8.59
N ILE A 235 0.78 4.89 -9.23
CA ILE A 235 1.27 4.34 -10.49
C ILE A 235 2.68 3.79 -10.29
N THR A 236 2.99 2.64 -10.89
CA THR A 236 4.35 2.09 -10.95
C THR A 236 4.82 1.95 -12.39
N VAL A 237 5.99 2.51 -12.72
CA VAL A 237 6.60 2.47 -14.07
C VAL A 237 8.12 2.32 -13.98
N ASP A 238 8.77 1.92 -15.06
CA ASP A 238 10.23 1.88 -15.12
C ASP A 238 10.85 3.29 -14.95
N ASP A 239 12.03 3.34 -14.31
CA ASP A 239 12.78 4.59 -14.15
C ASP A 239 13.50 4.98 -15.45
N SER A 240 12.79 5.69 -16.33
CA SER A 240 13.32 6.24 -17.58
C SER A 240 13.19 7.76 -17.65
N PRO A 241 14.02 8.47 -18.44
CA PRO A 241 13.89 9.91 -18.64
C PRO A 241 12.49 10.33 -19.11
N ALA A 242 11.87 9.54 -19.98
CA ALA A 242 10.51 9.78 -20.47
C ALA A 242 9.47 9.69 -19.33
N ASN A 243 9.53 8.64 -18.51
CA ASN A 243 8.61 8.47 -17.39
C ASN A 243 8.82 9.52 -16.28
N ARG A 244 10.07 9.92 -16.01
CA ARG A 244 10.35 11.02 -15.08
C ARG A 244 9.69 12.32 -15.52
N VAL A 245 9.63 12.61 -16.83
CA VAL A 245 8.92 13.76 -17.36
C VAL A 245 7.40 13.56 -17.29
N ALA A 246 6.91 12.42 -17.80
CA ALA A 246 5.49 12.12 -17.92
C ALA A 246 4.75 12.09 -16.57
N PHE A 247 5.42 11.74 -15.48
CA PHE A 247 4.85 11.65 -14.13
C PHE A 247 5.46 12.65 -13.13
N SER A 248 6.16 13.69 -13.61
CA SER A 248 6.87 14.68 -12.77
C SER A 248 5.98 15.43 -11.77
N ASP A 249 4.71 15.63 -12.10
CA ASP A 249 3.69 16.29 -11.28
C ASP A 249 2.99 15.34 -10.28
N MET A 250 3.34 14.05 -10.26
CA MET A 250 2.67 13.02 -9.45
C MET A 250 3.57 12.50 -8.32
N HIS A 251 4.09 13.39 -7.47
CA HIS A 251 4.92 13.09 -6.30
C HIS A 251 5.86 11.87 -6.44
N PRO A 252 6.72 11.82 -7.47
CA PRO A 252 7.46 10.61 -7.84
C PRO A 252 8.48 10.18 -6.77
N ILE A 253 8.58 8.87 -6.55
CA ILE A 253 9.53 8.21 -5.66
C ILE A 253 10.36 7.22 -6.48
N VAL A 254 11.68 7.31 -6.44
CA VAL A 254 12.57 6.32 -7.05
C VAL A 254 12.76 5.15 -6.09
N HIS A 255 12.23 3.99 -6.45
CA HIS A 255 12.45 2.73 -5.75
C HIS A 255 13.57 1.93 -6.44
N ALA A 256 14.73 1.83 -5.80
CA ALA A 256 15.82 0.99 -6.29
C ALA A 256 15.72 -0.42 -5.71
N PHE A 257 15.81 -1.44 -6.58
CA PHE A 257 15.76 -2.84 -6.18
C PHE A 257 16.77 -3.69 -6.94
N THR A 258 17.01 -4.89 -6.43
CA THR A 258 17.85 -5.90 -7.10
C THR A 258 16.94 -6.92 -7.76
N SER A 259 16.98 -7.00 -9.08
CA SER A 259 16.25 -8.02 -9.84
C SER A 259 17.11 -9.28 -9.97
N ASN A 260 16.49 -10.45 -9.78
CA ASN A 260 17.14 -11.76 -9.92
C ASN A 260 16.65 -12.51 -11.18
N MET A 261 16.23 -11.78 -12.23
CA MET A 261 15.87 -12.38 -13.51
C MET A 261 17.12 -12.77 -14.29
N GLY A 262 17.72 -13.91 -13.94
CA GLY A 262 18.84 -14.52 -14.64
C GLY A 262 20.21 -13.99 -14.21
N ASN A 263 20.35 -12.68 -14.02
CA ASN A 263 21.55 -12.01 -13.50
C ASN A 263 21.16 -10.96 -12.44
N ILE A 264 22.04 -10.74 -11.45
CA ILE A 264 21.84 -9.72 -10.42
C ILE A 264 22.12 -8.35 -11.03
N HIS A 265 21.06 -7.61 -11.35
CA HIS A 265 21.16 -6.23 -11.82
C HIS A 265 20.42 -5.29 -10.86
N LYS A 266 21.02 -4.11 -10.64
CA LYS A 266 20.31 -3.01 -9.98
C LYS A 266 19.33 -2.43 -10.98
N SER A 267 18.05 -2.44 -10.61
CA SER A 267 16.96 -1.86 -11.39
C SER A 267 16.30 -0.78 -10.53
N ALA A 268 15.63 0.18 -11.17
CA ALA A 268 14.85 1.19 -10.49
C ALA A 268 13.47 1.31 -11.14
N GLU A 269 12.46 1.57 -10.31
CA GLU A 269 11.11 1.92 -10.74
C GLU A 269 10.67 3.21 -10.08
N LEU A 270 9.78 3.94 -10.74
CA LEU A 270 9.10 5.10 -10.18
C LEU A 270 7.78 4.65 -9.56
N VAL A 271 7.53 5.11 -8.34
CA VAL A 271 6.23 5.06 -7.67
C VAL A 271 5.68 6.48 -7.65
N CYS A 272 4.61 6.73 -8.38
CA CYS A 272 4.06 8.08 -8.58
C CYS A 272 2.63 8.16 -8.02
N ALA A 273 2.30 9.19 -7.26
CA ALA A 273 0.95 9.43 -6.75
C ALA A 273 0.44 10.80 -7.22
N ASN A 274 -0.74 10.86 -7.83
CA ASN A 274 -1.36 12.14 -8.22
C ASN A 274 -2.07 12.85 -7.04
N TYR A 275 -1.77 12.42 -5.82
CA TYR A 275 -2.35 12.90 -4.58
C TYR A 275 -1.27 12.91 -3.49
N THR A 276 -1.55 13.59 -2.39
CA THR A 276 -0.72 13.52 -1.17
C THR A 276 -1.54 13.01 0.00
N THR A 277 -0.84 12.47 0.98
CA THR A 277 -1.39 12.13 2.29
C THR A 277 -0.53 12.80 3.37
N PRO A 278 -1.06 13.07 4.57
CA PRO A 278 -0.28 13.68 5.66
C PRO A 278 1.01 12.90 5.99
N LEU A 279 1.01 11.58 5.76
CA LEU A 279 2.14 10.69 6.00
C LEU A 279 2.89 10.31 4.72
N TYR A 280 2.63 10.98 3.60
CA TYR A 280 3.20 10.63 2.30
C TYR A 280 4.72 10.51 2.37
N SER A 281 5.42 11.58 2.78
CA SER A 281 6.89 11.57 2.86
C SER A 281 7.44 10.60 3.93
N VAL A 282 6.64 10.17 4.91
CA VAL A 282 7.05 9.13 5.86
C VAL A 282 7.03 7.75 5.18
N HIS A 283 6.00 7.46 4.40
CA HIS A 283 5.87 6.21 3.67
C HIS A 283 6.77 6.17 2.44
N ALA A 284 6.92 7.29 1.74
CA ALA A 284 7.79 7.45 0.58
C ALA A 284 9.25 7.10 0.91
N ARG A 285 9.77 7.60 2.04
CA ARG A 285 11.12 7.25 2.53
C ARG A 285 11.34 5.78 2.85
N LYS A 286 10.29 5.00 3.11
CA LYS A 286 10.40 3.54 3.29
C LYS A 286 10.49 2.81 1.96
N ILE A 287 9.93 3.40 0.90
CA ILE A 287 9.95 2.85 -0.45
C ILE A 287 11.24 3.24 -1.16
N GLY A 288 11.61 4.51 -1.13
CA GLY A 288 12.71 5.02 -1.93
C GLY A 288 13.02 6.49 -1.68
N VAL A 289 13.58 7.14 -2.70
CA VAL A 289 13.98 8.54 -2.65
C VAL A 289 12.95 9.38 -3.40
N GLU A 290 12.31 10.32 -2.70
CA GLU A 290 11.42 11.31 -3.32
C GLU A 290 12.20 12.16 -4.33
N ILE A 291 11.65 12.34 -5.53
CA ILE A 291 12.16 13.31 -6.50
C ILE A 291 11.47 14.64 -6.22
N GLU A 292 12.27 15.68 -6.03
CA GLU A 292 11.76 17.03 -5.89
C GLU A 292 10.97 17.40 -7.16
N GLN A 293 9.70 17.78 -6.99
CA GLN A 293 8.88 18.21 -8.11
C GLN A 293 9.56 19.44 -8.72
N ALA A 294 9.90 19.35 -10.01
CA ALA A 294 10.35 20.52 -10.73
C ALA A 294 9.27 21.59 -10.58
N ALA A 295 9.63 22.77 -10.08
CA ALA A 295 8.72 23.91 -10.07
C ALA A 295 8.15 24.07 -11.49
N PRO A 296 6.84 24.37 -11.65
CA PRO A 296 6.26 24.55 -12.97
C PRO A 296 7.14 25.52 -13.75
N VAL A 297 7.63 25.08 -14.91
CA VAL A 297 8.40 25.95 -15.80
C VAL A 297 7.44 27.01 -16.30
N ILE A 298 7.42 28.16 -15.63
CA ILE A 298 6.85 29.38 -16.19
C ILE A 298 7.80 29.74 -17.33
N LEU A 299 7.38 29.44 -18.56
CA LEU A 299 8.10 29.89 -19.75
C LEU A 299 8.19 31.42 -19.68
N PRO A 300 9.41 32.00 -19.64
CA PRO A 300 9.54 33.44 -19.62
C PRO A 300 9.04 33.99 -20.96
N ILE A 301 8.06 34.89 -20.91
CA ILE A 301 7.89 35.86 -21.99
C ILE A 301 9.17 36.69 -22.02
N ASN A 302 9.96 36.48 -23.08
CA ASN A 302 10.99 37.31 -23.70
C ASN A 302 11.98 38.13 -22.83
N ASP A 303 13.25 37.97 -23.23
CA ASP A 303 14.36 38.93 -23.20
C ASP A 303 15.34 38.97 -21.99
N VAL A 304 16.49 38.32 -22.24
CA VAL A 304 17.89 38.62 -21.85
C VAL A 304 18.26 38.68 -20.35
N VAL A 305 19.18 37.80 -19.95
CA VAL A 305 19.99 37.92 -18.71
C VAL A 305 21.49 37.80 -19.06
N PRO A 306 22.38 38.69 -18.58
CA PRO A 306 23.83 38.53 -18.72
C PRO A 306 24.40 37.55 -17.68
N VAL A 307 25.40 36.78 -18.11
CA VAL A 307 26.18 35.81 -17.33
C VAL A 307 27.17 36.52 -16.38
N VAL A 308 27.29 36.06 -15.13
CA VAL A 308 28.50 36.23 -14.31
C VAL A 308 28.86 34.93 -13.60
N ALA A 309 30.15 34.60 -13.64
CA ALA A 309 30.76 33.30 -13.36
C ALA A 309 30.96 32.95 -11.87
N SER A 310 31.13 31.65 -11.65
CA SER A 310 31.46 30.96 -10.41
C SER A 310 32.82 31.35 -9.80
N GLN A 311 32.92 31.29 -8.47
CA GLN A 311 34.19 31.05 -7.79
C GLN A 311 34.06 29.96 -6.71
N SER A 312 35.01 29.03 -6.76
CA SER A 312 35.32 27.93 -5.86
C SER A 312 36.16 28.39 -4.66
N SER A 313 36.07 27.68 -3.53
CA SER A 313 37.22 27.53 -2.61
C SER A 313 37.09 26.29 -1.72
N ASN A 314 38.15 25.48 -1.71
CA ASN A 314 38.42 24.34 -0.81
C ASN A 314 38.82 24.82 0.60
N ASP A 315 38.57 24.00 1.63
CA ASP A 315 39.52 23.81 2.74
C ASP A 315 39.30 22.45 3.45
N ASP A 316 40.41 21.85 3.89
CA ASP A 316 40.64 20.45 4.27
C ASP A 316 40.89 20.28 5.79
N SER A 317 40.60 19.08 6.31
CA SER A 317 41.15 18.44 7.56
C SER A 317 40.33 18.55 8.89
N PRO A 318 40.62 17.71 9.92
CA PRO A 318 39.81 16.55 10.28
C PRO A 318 39.14 16.71 11.67
N ALA A 319 37.83 16.46 11.76
CA ALA A 319 37.10 16.57 13.02
C ALA A 319 37.38 15.35 13.94
N GLY A 320 38.08 15.59 15.05
CA GLY A 320 38.22 14.64 16.17
C GLY A 320 36.88 14.31 16.84
N GLU A 321 36.86 13.24 17.64
CA GLU A 321 35.66 12.81 18.35
C GLU A 321 35.09 13.92 19.26
N PRO A 322 33.76 14.16 19.20
CA PRO A 322 33.15 15.29 19.92
C PRO A 322 33.05 15.02 21.42
N THR A 323 33.32 16.08 22.19
CA THR A 323 33.30 16.13 23.65
C THR A 323 31.89 16.12 24.24
N LYS A 324 31.76 15.80 25.54
CA LYS A 324 30.48 15.79 26.32
C LYS A 324 29.66 17.08 26.23
N LYS A 325 30.27 18.22 25.85
CA LYS A 325 29.60 19.51 25.66
C LYS A 325 28.89 19.61 24.30
N GLU A 326 29.41 18.91 23.28
CA GLU A 326 28.82 18.83 21.93
C GLU A 326 27.62 17.86 21.88
N TRP A 327 27.59 16.85 22.76
CA TRP A 327 26.38 16.02 22.97
C TRP A 327 25.17 16.83 23.49
N LYS A 328 25.40 17.89 24.28
CA LYS A 328 24.32 18.76 24.78
C LYS A 328 23.75 19.72 23.74
N ALA A 329 24.48 20.01 22.66
CA ALA A 329 24.04 20.91 21.59
C ALA A 329 23.16 20.20 20.53
N ARG A 330 23.02 18.87 20.57
CA ARG A 330 22.07 18.10 19.75
C ARG A 330 20.66 18.05 20.35
N THR A 331 20.24 19.13 21.00
CA THR A 331 18.85 19.25 21.45
C THR A 331 17.96 19.44 20.22
N LEU A 332 16.93 18.61 20.15
CA LEU A 332 15.83 18.72 19.21
C LEU A 332 15.27 20.17 19.25
N PHE A 333 15.43 20.91 18.13
CA PHE A 333 14.91 22.25 17.79
C PHE A 333 15.67 23.46 18.42
N ILE A 334 15.96 24.58 17.70
CA ILE A 334 15.07 25.74 17.43
C ILE A 334 15.52 26.60 16.19
N THR A 335 14.51 27.24 15.58
CA THR A 335 14.32 28.18 14.43
C THR A 335 15.11 29.50 14.37
N LYS A 336 14.98 30.25 13.24
CA LYS A 336 15.35 31.69 13.15
C LYS A 336 14.14 32.62 12.91
N ALA A 337 14.12 33.68 13.72
CA ALA A 337 13.37 34.94 13.69
C ALA A 337 11.97 34.99 14.35
N ASN A 338 11.95 35.66 15.51
CA ASN A 338 10.81 35.95 16.40
C ASN A 338 9.58 36.56 15.71
N GLN A 339 8.42 35.90 15.85
CA GLN A 339 7.16 36.50 16.31
C GLN A 339 6.16 35.38 16.72
N LYS A 340 5.64 35.47 17.96
CA LYS A 340 4.82 34.48 18.70
C LYS A 340 5.52 33.15 19.01
N LYS A 341 5.85 32.93 20.29
CA LYS A 341 6.36 31.65 20.81
C LYS A 341 5.33 30.55 20.55
N ASN A 342 5.54 29.77 19.49
CA ASN A 342 4.77 28.55 19.25
C ASN A 342 5.30 27.48 20.22
N CYS A 343 4.51 27.12 21.23
CA CYS A 343 4.84 26.12 22.25
C CYS A 343 4.30 24.72 21.89
N GLU A 344 3.90 24.51 20.64
CA GLU A 344 3.39 23.23 20.14
C GLU A 344 4.55 22.27 19.83
N TRP A 345 4.64 21.19 20.59
CA TRP A 345 5.57 20.09 20.37
C TRP A 345 4.79 18.89 19.86
N TYR A 346 4.96 18.53 18.58
CA TYR A 346 4.25 17.38 18.00
C TYR A 346 4.95 16.07 18.32
N THR A 347 4.14 15.01 18.44
CA THR A 347 4.66 13.66 18.62
C THR A 347 5.36 13.19 17.34
N PRO A 348 6.62 12.71 17.41
CA PRO A 348 7.31 12.21 16.23
C PRO A 348 6.55 11.04 15.57
N PRO A 349 6.37 11.05 14.23
CA PRO A 349 5.70 9.96 13.52
C PRO A 349 6.33 8.58 13.73
N SER A 350 7.64 8.52 14.00
CA SER A 350 8.35 7.28 14.33
C SER A 350 7.90 6.65 15.63
N LEU A 351 7.51 7.47 16.62
CA LEU A 351 6.95 7.01 17.88
C LEU A 351 5.48 6.61 17.70
N LEU A 352 4.68 7.44 17.02
CA LEU A 352 3.29 7.12 16.70
C LEU A 352 3.16 5.79 15.94
N SER A 353 4.04 5.51 14.98
CA SER A 353 4.05 4.25 14.23
C SER A 353 4.21 3.02 15.12
N GLN A 354 5.08 3.10 16.14
CA GLN A 354 5.28 2.01 17.09
C GLN A 354 4.05 1.83 17.98
N ILE A 355 3.41 2.94 18.35
CA ILE A 355 2.23 2.93 19.20
C ILE A 355 1.00 2.40 18.45
N TYR A 356 0.82 2.75 17.16
CA TYR A 356 -0.23 2.17 16.33
C TYR A 356 -0.04 0.68 16.13
N ALA A 357 1.20 0.23 15.89
CA ALA A 357 1.50 -1.19 15.82
C ALA A 357 1.19 -1.93 17.12
N ALA A 358 1.46 -1.30 18.27
CA ALA A 358 1.07 -1.81 19.59
C ALA A 358 -0.45 -1.73 19.86
N ASN A 359 -1.18 -0.93 19.09
CA ASN A 359 -2.62 -0.72 19.19
C ASN A 359 -3.41 -1.43 18.08
N ASP A 360 -2.91 -2.60 17.62
CA ASP A 360 -3.52 -3.43 16.57
C ASP A 360 -3.82 -2.68 15.26
N ASN A 361 -3.03 -1.64 14.97
CA ASN A 361 -3.28 -0.71 13.87
C ASN A 361 -4.74 -0.21 13.87
N GLN A 362 -5.20 0.27 15.02
CA GLN A 362 -6.49 0.96 15.18
C GLN A 362 -6.25 2.43 15.56
N PRO A 363 -7.17 3.35 15.19
CA PRO A 363 -7.11 4.72 15.66
C PRO A 363 -7.32 4.79 17.18
N PHE A 364 -6.80 5.86 17.78
CA PHE A 364 -7.29 6.32 19.08
C PHE A 364 -8.75 6.72 18.99
N ASP A 365 -9.46 6.67 20.11
CA ASP A 365 -10.83 7.16 20.14
C ASP A 365 -10.84 8.70 20.15
N ILE A 366 -9.90 9.32 20.89
CA ILE A 366 -9.82 10.78 21.04
C ILE A 366 -8.37 11.28 21.05
N ASP A 367 -8.13 12.42 20.38
CA ASP A 367 -6.99 13.32 20.60
C ASP A 367 -7.52 14.70 21.04
N PRO A 368 -7.45 15.05 22.34
CA PRO A 368 -8.01 16.27 22.87
C PRO A 368 -7.07 17.48 22.73
N CYS A 369 -5.89 17.29 22.12
CA CYS A 369 -4.87 18.35 21.98
C CYS A 369 -4.47 18.53 20.52
N SER A 370 -5.39 18.29 19.59
CA SER A 370 -5.04 18.26 18.18
C SER A 370 -4.92 19.67 17.61
N PRO A 371 -3.89 19.97 16.79
CA PRO A 371 -3.77 21.28 16.16
C PRO A 371 -4.86 21.53 15.11
N CYS A 372 -5.45 20.47 14.56
CA CYS A 372 -6.52 20.54 13.59
C CYS A 372 -7.35 19.25 13.61
N LYS A 373 -8.46 19.23 12.85
CA LYS A 373 -9.39 18.09 12.82
C LYS A 373 -9.22 17.22 11.58
N GLY A 374 -9.66 15.98 11.71
CA GLY A 374 -9.85 15.09 10.58
C GLY A 374 -8.52 14.68 9.97
N GLU A 375 -8.47 14.62 8.64
CA GLU A 375 -7.34 14.04 7.92
C GLU A 375 -6.04 14.82 8.07
N ASN A 376 -6.09 16.11 8.39
CA ASN A 376 -4.88 16.93 8.58
C ASN A 376 -4.26 16.76 9.98
N ALA A 377 -4.93 16.06 10.91
CA ALA A 377 -4.45 15.89 12.26
C ALA A 377 -3.20 14.98 12.31
N PRO A 378 -2.17 15.33 13.11
CA PRO A 378 -0.93 14.56 13.19
C PRO A 378 -1.09 13.19 13.88
N VAL A 379 -2.17 13.02 14.63
CA VAL A 379 -2.48 11.82 15.40
C VAL A 379 -3.70 11.14 14.83
N TRP A 380 -3.60 9.83 14.63
CA TRP A 380 -4.69 9.00 14.14
C TRP A 380 -5.70 8.74 15.25
N ALA A 381 -6.70 9.61 15.35
CA ALA A 381 -7.82 9.49 16.27
C ALA A 381 -9.17 9.60 15.53
N ARG A 382 -10.24 9.02 16.10
CA ARG A 382 -11.60 9.13 15.56
C ARG A 382 -12.22 10.51 15.80
N GLN A 383 -11.83 11.14 16.91
CA GLN A 383 -12.28 12.46 17.31
C GLN A 383 -11.08 13.33 17.71
N HIS A 384 -11.08 14.58 17.25
CA HIS A 384 -10.05 15.57 17.54
C HIS A 384 -10.70 16.80 18.14
N PHE A 385 -10.15 17.29 19.26
CA PHE A 385 -10.49 18.61 19.79
C PHE A 385 -9.34 19.58 19.55
N THR A 386 -9.67 20.75 19.02
CA THR A 386 -8.70 21.83 18.80
C THR A 386 -8.63 22.77 20.00
N GLN A 387 -7.66 23.70 19.97
CA GLN A 387 -7.55 24.74 20.99
C GLN A 387 -8.85 25.55 21.13
N ASP A 388 -9.52 25.86 20.01
CA ASP A 388 -10.78 26.63 19.99
C ASP A 388 -11.94 25.90 20.69
N GLU A 389 -11.85 24.58 20.80
CA GLU A 389 -12.87 23.73 21.43
C GLU A 389 -12.56 23.41 22.89
N ASP A 390 -11.43 23.89 23.40
CA ASP A 390 -10.94 23.60 24.74
C ASP A 390 -11.02 22.10 25.07
N GLY A 391 -10.16 21.30 24.44
CA GLY A 391 -10.13 19.85 24.67
C GLY A 391 -9.94 19.44 26.14
N LEU A 392 -9.44 20.34 27.00
CA LEU A 392 -9.36 20.13 28.44
C LEU A 392 -10.72 20.21 29.13
N ALA A 393 -11.70 20.94 28.59
CA ALA A 393 -13.08 20.98 29.08
C ALA A 393 -13.95 19.82 28.53
N GLN A 394 -13.53 19.15 27.46
CA GLN A 394 -14.34 18.14 26.76
C GLN A 394 -14.43 16.78 27.47
N ASN A 395 -15.50 16.02 27.28
CA ASN A 395 -15.60 14.68 27.86
C ASN A 395 -14.66 13.67 27.17
N TRP A 396 -13.76 13.04 27.93
CA TRP A 396 -12.82 12.05 27.42
C TRP A 396 -13.37 10.63 27.61
N HIS A 397 -13.31 9.81 26.56
CA HIS A 397 -13.73 8.41 26.58
C HIS A 397 -12.85 7.56 25.65
N GLY A 398 -12.91 6.23 25.82
CA GLY A 398 -12.10 5.30 25.02
C GLY A 398 -10.59 5.39 25.29
N ARG A 399 -9.80 5.10 24.26
CA ARG A 399 -8.33 5.23 24.21
C ARG A 399 -7.99 6.65 23.79
N VAL A 400 -7.40 7.43 24.71
CA VAL A 400 -7.06 8.83 24.50
C VAL A 400 -5.56 8.96 24.19
N TRP A 401 -5.23 9.64 23.10
CA TRP A 401 -3.88 10.12 22.87
C TRP A 401 -3.73 11.50 23.49
N LEU A 402 -2.75 11.70 24.38
CA LEU A 402 -2.58 12.97 25.09
C LEU A 402 -1.17 13.52 24.89
N ASN A 403 -1.07 14.59 24.11
CA ASN A 403 0.17 15.37 23.93
C ASN A 403 -0.17 16.87 24.07
N PRO A 404 -0.30 17.39 25.30
CA PRO A 404 -0.89 18.69 25.56
C PRO A 404 0.12 19.83 25.44
N PRO A 405 -0.34 21.09 25.42
CA PRO A 405 0.52 22.25 25.55
C PRO A 405 1.28 22.22 26.89
N TYR A 406 2.61 22.15 26.82
CA TYR A 406 3.48 21.91 27.98
C TYR A 406 3.43 23.03 29.04
N HIS A 407 3.02 24.25 28.66
CA HIS A 407 2.84 25.35 29.61
C HIS A 407 1.63 25.17 30.55
N SER A 408 0.71 24.26 30.22
CA SER A 408 -0.49 23.95 31.00
C SER A 408 -0.55 22.48 31.45
N LEU A 409 0.58 21.76 31.33
CA LEU A 409 0.69 20.31 31.48
C LEU A 409 0.02 19.78 32.76
N ARG A 410 0.12 20.52 33.87
CA ARG A 410 -0.48 20.15 35.16
C ARG A 410 -1.96 19.81 35.03
N HIS A 411 -2.76 20.66 34.40
CA HIS A 411 -4.22 20.46 34.31
C HIS A 411 -4.60 19.27 33.43
N TRP A 412 -3.83 19.04 32.35
CA TRP A 412 -4.04 17.88 31.47
C TRP A 412 -3.68 16.56 32.15
N VAL A 413 -2.60 16.55 32.94
CA VAL A 413 -2.18 15.38 33.71
C VAL A 413 -3.16 15.11 34.86
N GLU A 414 -3.63 16.14 35.57
CA GLU A 414 -4.68 16.02 36.59
C GLU A 414 -5.94 15.36 36.01
N LYS A 415 -6.44 15.88 34.88
CA LYS A 415 -7.60 15.29 34.21
C LYS A 415 -7.36 13.87 33.69
N ALA A 416 -6.18 13.59 33.14
CA ALA A 416 -5.83 12.24 32.68
C ALA A 416 -5.81 11.26 33.84
N ALA A 417 -5.25 11.66 34.98
CA ALA A 417 -5.26 10.87 36.21
C ALA A 417 -6.70 10.61 36.68
N ASP A 418 -7.54 11.64 36.75
CA ASP A 418 -8.95 11.50 37.14
C ASP A 418 -9.73 10.58 36.18
N ALA A 419 -9.52 10.71 34.86
CA ALA A 419 -10.17 9.91 33.83
C ALA A 419 -9.78 8.43 33.86
N VAL A 420 -8.52 8.13 34.24
CA VAL A 420 -8.04 6.74 34.45
C VAL A 420 -8.52 6.19 35.80
N TRP A 421 -8.53 7.02 36.85
CA TRP A 421 -8.92 6.64 38.21
C TRP A 421 -10.43 6.33 38.33
N CYS A 422 -11.28 7.01 37.55
CA CYS A 422 -12.73 6.77 37.50
C CYS A 422 -13.12 5.36 36.99
N ARG A 423 -12.23 4.63 36.31
CA ARG A 423 -12.53 3.27 35.83
C ARG A 423 -12.24 2.18 36.86
N HIS A 424 -11.55 2.47 37.97
CA HIS A 424 -10.96 1.42 38.82
C HIS A 424 -11.34 1.47 40.32
N MET A 425 -12.37 2.23 40.72
CA MET A 425 -12.98 2.10 42.06
C MET A 425 -14.52 2.10 42.04
N PRO A 426 -15.19 1.51 43.06
CA PRO A 426 -16.65 1.30 43.07
C PRO A 426 -17.49 2.57 43.27
N ASP A 427 -16.92 3.66 43.78
CA ASP A 427 -17.67 4.88 44.13
C ASP A 427 -16.98 6.13 43.59
N ALA A 428 -17.76 7.01 42.92
CA ALA A 428 -17.28 8.24 42.31
C ALA A 428 -16.98 9.34 43.37
N PRO A 429 -16.00 10.23 43.16
CA PRO A 429 -15.70 11.30 44.11
C PRO A 429 -16.81 12.36 44.10
N THR A 430 -17.40 12.64 45.27
CA THR A 430 -18.37 13.73 45.47
C THR A 430 -17.70 15.11 45.54
N GLU A 431 -18.40 16.22 45.32
CA GLU A 431 -17.87 17.60 45.37
C GLU A 431 -16.99 17.94 46.60
N ALA A 432 -17.14 17.23 47.72
CA ALA A 432 -16.29 17.39 48.90
C ALA A 432 -14.83 16.88 48.75
N SER A 433 -14.52 16.03 47.76
CA SER A 433 -13.16 15.49 47.56
C SER A 433 -12.23 16.44 46.79
N ALA A 434 -12.74 17.58 46.31
CA ALA A 434 -11.99 18.55 45.50
C ALA A 434 -11.01 19.45 46.31
N VAL A 435 -10.95 19.32 47.63
CA VAL A 435 -10.00 20.08 48.47
C VAL A 435 -9.03 19.12 49.13
N ARG A 436 -7.79 19.03 48.64
CA ARG A 436 -6.70 18.37 49.37
C ARG A 436 -5.37 19.12 49.26
N ASP A 437 -4.78 19.35 50.43
CA ASP A 437 -3.60 20.18 50.69
C ASP A 437 -2.24 19.47 50.53
N LEU A 438 -2.21 18.18 50.17
CA LEU A 438 -0.94 17.47 49.94
C LEU A 438 -1.06 16.48 48.77
N PRO A 439 0.00 16.35 47.94
CA PRO A 439 0.07 15.32 46.92
C PRO A 439 0.28 13.96 47.59
N LEU A 440 -0.44 12.94 47.14
CA LEU A 440 -0.26 11.58 47.63
C LEU A 440 0.80 10.87 46.79
N CYS A 441 1.96 10.68 47.44
CA CYS A 441 3.05 9.71 47.19
C CYS A 441 3.68 9.63 45.79
#